data_AF-A0A1V9DE82-F1
#
_entry.id   AF-A0A1V9DE82-F1
#
_cell.length_a   1.000
_cell.length_b   1.000
_cell.length_c   1.000
_cell.angle_alpha   90.00
_cell.angle_beta   90.00
_cell.angle_gamma   90.00
#
_symmetry.space_group_name_H-M   'P 1'
#
loop_
_entity.id
_entity.type
_entity.pdbx_description
1 polymer ?
#
loop_
_entity_poly.entity_id
_entity_poly.type
_entity_poly.pdbx_seq_one_letter_code
_entity_poly.pdbx_strand_id
1 'polypeptide(L)'
;MNWTHVLLAGYAGAVISAVVALMRKKGWIGRISAIVLTLAAIALWNVMDAYYLKNQTNQNIDQQLDAAMASMPTWQVLKEQEPEKVEQIRAQAALMIKAGKREQQVIDSIQPQILAIQKNRLAYAPDEQVVAVMQVNVAQIEAVQQVSDDACYRFLFPEVKGGINPTKLIPQTVMSQRIKADVAMMRAAWGPDKHIVTSEERQHAQLSARKVIQMMVPTYGQNLEILNDPRKGAEKEKITCNLYKDLWRNVLALPQNEAAGIIRMAMTAE
;
A
#
# COMPACT_ATOMS: atom_id res chain seq x y z
N MET A 1 16.25 -1.21 18.66
CA MET A 1 17.55 -1.70 19.17
C MET A 1 17.35 -3.15 19.59
N ASN A 2 18.03 -4.09 18.94
CA ASN A 2 17.82 -5.53 19.18
C ASN A 2 18.54 -5.91 20.48
N TRP A 3 17.84 -5.84 21.62
CA TRP A 3 18.42 -6.04 22.96
C TRP A 3 19.09 -7.40 23.12
N THR A 4 18.65 -8.40 22.37
CA THR A 4 19.27 -9.74 22.33
C THR A 4 20.71 -9.69 21.83
N HIS A 5 21.03 -8.91 20.78
CA HIS A 5 22.42 -8.75 20.31
C HIS A 5 23.31 -8.05 21.34
N VAL A 6 22.78 -7.03 22.02
CA VAL A 6 23.53 -6.29 23.06
C VAL A 6 23.80 -7.20 24.26
N LEU A 7 22.82 -7.99 24.69
CA LEU A 7 22.96 -8.95 25.78
C LEU A 7 23.92 -10.10 25.43
N LEU A 8 23.83 -10.65 24.22
CA LEU A 8 24.71 -11.70 23.73
C LEU A 8 26.16 -11.21 23.59
N ALA A 9 26.39 -10.01 23.04
CA ALA A 9 27.71 -9.41 22.95
C ALA A 9 28.30 -9.10 24.35
N GLY A 10 27.46 -8.59 25.27
CA GLY A 10 27.85 -8.35 26.66
C GLY A 10 28.25 -9.64 27.39
N TYR A 11 27.48 -10.71 27.22
CA TYR A 11 27.78 -12.02 27.82
C TYR A 11 29.06 -12.64 27.24
N ALA A 12 29.23 -12.62 25.91
CA ALA A 12 30.42 -13.12 25.25
C ALA A 12 31.68 -12.35 25.71
N GLY A 13 31.60 -11.02 25.80
CA GLY A 13 32.69 -10.17 26.31
C GLY A 13 33.08 -10.50 27.75
N ALA A 14 32.10 -10.74 28.62
CA ALA A 14 32.34 -11.11 30.01
C ALA A 14 33.01 -12.49 30.14
N VAL A 15 32.57 -13.48 29.36
CA VAL A 15 33.16 -14.83 29.36
C VAL A 15 34.59 -14.80 28.83
N ILE A 16 34.86 -14.10 27.73
CA ILE A 16 36.21 -13.95 27.16
C ILE A 16 37.13 -13.27 28.18
N SER A 17 36.67 -12.19 28.82
CA SER A 17 37.46 -11.47 29.83
C SER A 17 37.79 -12.35 31.05
N ALA A 18 36.83 -13.14 31.52
CA ALA A 18 37.03 -14.07 32.63
C ALA A 18 38.04 -15.18 32.28
N VAL A 19 37.91 -15.76 31.08
CA VAL A 19 38.80 -16.81 30.58
C VAL A 19 40.24 -16.29 30.40
N VAL A 20 40.42 -15.11 29.80
CA VAL A 20 41.73 -14.47 29.65
C VAL A 20 42.34 -14.11 31.01
N ALA A 21 41.54 -13.60 31.96
CA ALA A 21 42.00 -13.29 33.31
C ALA A 21 42.48 -14.53 34.08
N LEU A 22 41.73 -15.65 33.98
CA LEU A 22 42.10 -16.92 34.60
C LEU A 22 43.37 -17.52 33.99
N MET A 23 43.51 -17.51 32.67
CA MET A 23 44.71 -18.01 31.99
C MET A 23 45.95 -17.15 32.30
N ARG A 24 45.78 -15.82 32.47
CA ARG A 24 46.87 -14.92 32.87
C ARG A 24 47.28 -15.14 34.32
N LYS A 25 46.32 -15.35 35.23
CA LYS A 25 46.58 -15.67 36.65
C LYS A 25 47.36 -16.97 36.82
N LYS A 26 47.16 -17.94 35.92
CA LYS A 26 47.86 -19.23 35.91
C LYS A 26 49.24 -19.19 35.21
N GLY A 27 49.63 -18.04 34.65
CA GLY A 27 50.92 -17.87 33.96
C GLY A 27 51.02 -18.53 32.58
N TRP A 28 49.91 -19.04 32.04
CA TRP A 28 49.89 -19.75 30.76
C TRP A 28 50.08 -18.85 29.53
N ILE A 29 49.84 -17.54 29.67
CA ILE A 29 49.94 -16.58 28.57
C ILE A 29 50.48 -15.24 29.05
N GLY A 30 51.39 -14.67 28.26
CA GLY A 30 51.94 -13.33 28.45
C GLY A 30 50.98 -12.20 28.03
N ARG A 31 51.38 -10.95 28.28
CA ARG A 31 50.54 -9.76 27.99
C ARG A 31 50.20 -9.62 26.50
N ILE A 32 51.17 -9.90 25.62
CA ILE A 32 51.00 -9.78 24.16
C ILE A 32 50.01 -10.82 23.65
N SER A 33 50.12 -12.08 24.10
CA SER A 33 49.20 -13.15 23.69
C SER A 33 47.77 -12.93 24.20
N ALA A 34 47.59 -12.32 25.38
CA ALA A 34 46.27 -11.90 25.85
C ALA A 34 45.61 -10.83 24.95
N ILE A 35 46.38 -9.86 24.47
CA ILE A 35 45.90 -8.83 23.53
C ILE A 35 45.51 -9.48 22.19
N VAL A 36 46.37 -10.35 21.65
CA VAL A 36 46.11 -11.06 20.39
C VAL A 36 44.85 -11.93 20.47
N LEU A 37 44.66 -12.67 21.56
CA LEU A 37 43.47 -13.49 21.76
C LEU A 37 42.19 -12.64 21.85
N THR A 38 42.27 -11.48 22.48
CA THR A 38 41.12 -10.56 22.59
C THR A 38 40.74 -10.00 21.22
N LEU A 39 41.73 -9.56 20.43
CA LEU A 39 41.50 -9.08 19.06
C LEU A 39 40.96 -10.19 18.14
N ALA A 40 41.49 -11.41 18.26
CA ALA A 40 41.00 -12.57 17.52
C ALA A 40 39.55 -12.90 17.87
N ALA A 41 39.17 -12.81 19.14
CA ALA A 41 37.80 -13.05 19.58
C ALA A 41 36.82 -11.98 19.07
N ILE A 42 37.23 -10.70 19.04
CA ILE A 42 36.43 -9.61 18.45
C ILE A 42 36.27 -9.83 16.94
N ALA A 43 37.34 -10.21 16.23
CA ALA A 43 37.27 -10.52 14.81
C ALA A 43 36.34 -11.71 14.53
N LEU A 44 36.45 -12.79 15.32
CA LEU A 44 35.59 -13.97 15.22
C LEU A 44 34.12 -13.63 15.50
N TRP A 45 33.86 -12.79 16.50
CA TRP A 45 32.52 -12.28 16.80
C TRP A 45 31.93 -11.51 15.62
N ASN A 46 32.69 -10.57 15.05
CA ASN A 46 32.23 -9.78 13.91
C ASN A 46 31.95 -10.65 12.67
N VAL A 47 32.77 -11.69 12.42
CA VAL A 47 32.52 -12.65 11.34
C VAL A 47 31.26 -13.46 11.63
N MET A 48 31.08 -13.97 12.85
CA MET A 48 29.89 -14.73 13.24
C MET A 48 28.61 -13.88 13.19
N ASP A 49 28.67 -12.63 13.65
CA ASP A 49 27.54 -11.69 13.63
C ASP A 49 27.15 -11.32 12.20
N ALA A 50 28.13 -10.95 11.37
CA ALA A 50 27.89 -10.56 9.98
C ALA A 50 27.43 -11.73 9.10
N TYR A 51 27.99 -12.93 9.29
CA TYR A 51 27.80 -14.05 8.37
C TYR A 51 26.70 -15.02 8.80
N TYR A 52 26.51 -15.26 10.09
CA TYR A 52 25.49 -16.19 10.59
C TYR A 52 24.24 -15.46 11.08
N LEU A 53 24.37 -14.57 12.07
CA LEU A 53 23.20 -13.95 12.71
C LEU A 53 22.46 -13.00 11.78
N LYS A 54 23.18 -12.12 11.08
CA LYS A 54 22.59 -11.18 10.12
C LYS A 54 22.02 -11.89 8.88
N ASN A 55 22.70 -12.92 8.39
CA ASN A 55 22.25 -13.67 7.22
C ASN A 55 20.97 -14.47 7.53
N GLN A 56 20.91 -15.14 8.69
CA GLN A 56 19.70 -15.85 9.14
C GLN A 56 18.53 -14.89 9.38
N THR A 57 18.78 -13.72 9.99
CA THR A 57 17.76 -12.69 10.18
C THR A 57 17.23 -12.18 8.83
N ASN A 58 18.13 -11.92 7.87
CA ASN A 58 17.74 -11.48 6.53
C ASN A 58 16.92 -12.54 5.78
N GLN A 59 17.33 -13.81 5.83
CA GLN A 59 16.58 -14.91 5.22
C GLN A 59 15.17 -15.04 5.81
N ASN A 60 15.03 -14.90 7.14
CA ASN A 60 13.72 -14.91 7.79
C ASN A 60 12.84 -13.73 7.34
N ILE A 61 13.42 -12.53 7.20
CA ILE A 61 12.70 -11.35 6.68
C ILE A 61 12.21 -11.62 5.25
N ASP A 62 13.08 -12.14 4.39
CA ASP A 62 12.73 -12.40 2.99
C ASP A 62 11.61 -13.46 2.88
N GLN A 63 11.68 -14.53 3.68
CA GLN A 63 10.62 -15.56 3.74
C GLN A 63 9.29 -15.02 4.30
N GLN A 64 9.33 -14.21 5.36
CA GLN A 64 8.11 -13.61 5.93
C GLN A 64 7.46 -12.64 4.97
N LEU A 65 8.27 -11.83 4.28
CA LEU A 65 7.80 -10.93 3.24
C LEU A 65 7.16 -11.70 2.08
N ASP A 66 7.80 -12.78 1.62
CA ASP A 66 7.27 -13.63 0.57
C ASP A 66 5.93 -14.27 0.96
N ALA A 67 5.82 -14.77 2.18
CA ALA A 67 4.58 -15.35 2.69
C ALA A 67 3.47 -14.30 2.81
N ALA A 68 3.78 -13.11 3.34
CA ALA A 68 2.83 -12.02 3.48
C ALA A 68 2.32 -11.53 2.11
N MET A 69 3.24 -11.31 1.17
CA MET A 69 2.90 -10.91 -0.18
C MET A 69 2.12 -12.01 -0.93
N ALA A 70 2.50 -13.27 -0.78
CA ALA A 70 1.79 -14.39 -1.40
C ALA A 70 0.34 -14.52 -0.92
N SER A 71 0.03 -14.06 0.30
CA SER A 71 -1.33 -14.06 0.85
C SER A 71 -2.26 -13.03 0.19
N MET A 72 -1.71 -12.05 -0.54
CA MET A 72 -2.48 -10.98 -1.18
C MET A 72 -2.86 -11.36 -2.61
N PRO A 73 -4.16 -11.51 -2.96
CA PRO A 73 -4.56 -11.90 -4.31
C PRO A 73 -4.12 -10.93 -5.41
N THR A 74 -4.11 -9.63 -5.13
CA THR A 74 -3.63 -8.60 -6.06
C THR A 74 -2.13 -8.76 -6.36
N TRP A 75 -1.35 -9.23 -5.39
CA TRP A 75 0.08 -9.50 -5.59
C TRP A 75 0.32 -10.67 -6.54
N GLN A 76 -0.50 -11.72 -6.45
CA GLN A 76 -0.41 -12.86 -7.37
C GLN A 76 -0.65 -12.43 -8.82
N VAL A 77 -1.66 -11.59 -9.05
CA VAL A 77 -1.93 -11.01 -10.38
C VAL A 77 -0.72 -10.20 -10.88
N LEU A 78 -0.14 -9.36 -10.03
CA LEU A 78 1.05 -8.59 -10.41
C LEU A 78 2.24 -9.47 -10.74
N LYS A 79 2.43 -10.57 -10.00
CA LYS A 79 3.55 -11.49 -10.23
C LYS A 79 3.44 -12.19 -11.58
N GLU A 80 2.22 -12.54 -11.99
CA GLU A 80 1.94 -13.13 -13.30
C GLU A 80 2.15 -12.13 -14.45
N GLN A 81 1.76 -10.87 -14.26
CA GLN A 81 1.77 -9.85 -15.33
C GLN A 81 3.08 -9.07 -15.44
N GLU A 82 3.69 -8.72 -14.30
CA GLU A 82 4.84 -7.81 -14.20
C GLU A 82 5.84 -8.29 -13.12
N PRO A 83 6.47 -9.47 -13.30
CA PRO A 83 7.35 -10.06 -12.29
C PRO A 83 8.54 -9.17 -11.90
N GLU A 84 9.06 -8.36 -12.84
CA GLU A 84 10.15 -7.43 -12.56
C GLU A 84 9.74 -6.32 -11.59
N LYS A 85 8.55 -5.72 -11.76
CA LYS A 85 8.06 -4.67 -10.85
C LYS A 85 7.75 -5.23 -9.47
N VAL A 86 7.21 -6.45 -9.42
CA VAL A 86 6.99 -7.20 -8.18
C VAL A 86 8.30 -7.37 -7.42
N GLU A 87 9.37 -7.81 -8.10
CA GLU A 87 10.67 -7.96 -7.45
C GLU A 87 11.26 -6.63 -6.99
N GLN A 88 11.07 -5.55 -7.75
CA GLN A 88 11.50 -4.21 -7.33
C GLN A 88 10.80 -3.75 -6.05
N ILE A 89 9.47 -3.87 -5.99
CA ILE A 89 8.67 -3.50 -4.82
C ILE A 89 9.06 -4.37 -3.61
N ARG A 90 9.22 -5.68 -3.82
CA ARG A 90 9.67 -6.62 -2.80
C ARG A 90 11.05 -6.26 -2.26
N ALA A 91 12.02 -6.02 -3.14
CA ALA A 91 13.38 -5.64 -2.76
C ALA A 91 13.39 -4.33 -1.95
N GLN A 92 12.60 -3.33 -2.37
CA GLN A 92 12.42 -2.09 -1.61
C GLN A 92 11.86 -2.37 -0.21
N ALA A 93 10.80 -3.17 -0.10
CA ALA A 93 10.20 -3.54 1.18
C ALA A 93 11.23 -4.22 2.10
N ALA A 94 11.95 -5.22 1.57
CA ALA A 94 12.98 -5.95 2.31
C ALA A 94 14.09 -5.01 2.80
N LEU A 95 14.56 -4.08 1.96
CA LEU A 95 15.57 -3.08 2.35
C LEU A 95 15.06 -2.19 3.50
N MET A 96 13.81 -1.73 3.43
CA MET A 96 13.22 -0.90 4.49
C MET A 96 13.08 -1.66 5.81
N ILE A 97 12.62 -2.91 5.77
CA ILE A 97 12.49 -3.78 6.97
C ILE A 97 13.88 -4.04 7.57
N LYS A 98 14.87 -4.40 6.74
CA LYS A 98 16.27 -4.62 7.17
C LYS A 98 16.90 -3.34 7.75
N ALA A 99 16.46 -2.16 7.32
CA ALA A 99 16.83 -0.87 7.90
C ALA A 99 16.06 -0.50 9.18
N GLY A 100 15.18 -1.39 9.68
CA GLY A 100 14.43 -1.18 10.93
C GLY A 100 13.24 -0.23 10.81
N LYS A 101 12.74 0.02 9.59
CA LYS A 101 11.50 0.79 9.39
C LYS A 101 10.30 0.01 9.97
N ARG A 102 9.33 0.75 10.51
CA ARG A 102 8.08 0.13 11.02
C ARG A 102 7.19 -0.28 9.84
N GLU A 103 6.35 -1.28 10.06
CA GLU A 103 5.41 -1.81 9.07
C GLU A 103 4.60 -0.72 8.35
N GLN A 104 4.00 0.22 9.10
CA GLN A 104 3.24 1.32 8.49
C GLN A 104 4.09 2.16 7.53
N GLN A 105 5.36 2.42 7.85
CA GLN A 105 6.25 3.19 6.96
C GLN A 105 6.56 2.43 5.67
N VAL A 106 6.61 1.10 5.73
CA VAL A 106 6.78 0.24 4.55
C VAL A 106 5.50 0.28 3.70
N ILE A 107 4.33 0.15 4.34
CA ILE A 107 3.02 0.25 3.68
C ILE A 107 2.86 1.61 2.99
N ASP A 108 3.11 2.71 3.70
CA ASP A 108 2.97 4.08 3.18
C ASP A 108 3.88 4.31 1.95
N SER A 109 5.02 3.60 1.86
CA SER A 109 5.93 3.68 0.72
C SER A 109 5.54 2.81 -0.47
N ILE A 110 4.81 1.71 -0.25
CA ILE A 110 4.48 0.72 -1.29
C ILE A 110 3.07 0.93 -1.82
N GLN A 111 2.12 1.25 -0.94
CA GLN A 111 0.70 1.38 -1.27
C GLN A 111 0.45 2.34 -2.44
N PRO A 112 1.09 3.53 -2.54
CA PRO A 112 0.89 4.42 -3.69
C PRO A 112 1.31 3.79 -5.02
N GLN A 113 2.35 2.94 -5.03
CA GLN A 113 2.81 2.26 -6.24
C GLN A 113 1.77 1.24 -6.72
N ILE A 114 1.18 0.48 -5.80
CA ILE A 114 0.11 -0.48 -6.11
C ILE A 114 -1.13 0.25 -6.62
N LEU A 115 -1.52 1.35 -5.96
CA LEU A 115 -2.65 2.19 -6.39
C LEU A 115 -2.43 2.78 -7.79
N ALA A 116 -1.20 3.22 -8.11
CA ALA A 116 -0.86 3.70 -9.45
C ALA A 116 -1.01 2.60 -10.52
N ILE A 117 -0.60 1.37 -10.21
CA ILE A 117 -0.81 0.23 -11.12
C ILE A 117 -2.31 -0.04 -11.31
N GLN A 118 -3.08 -0.07 -10.22
CA GLN A 118 -4.54 -0.26 -10.30
C GLN A 118 -5.23 0.84 -11.11
N LYS A 119 -4.86 2.12 -10.90
CA LYS A 119 -5.36 3.26 -11.67
C LYS A 119 -5.04 3.10 -13.16
N ASN A 120 -3.80 2.73 -13.48
CA ASN A 120 -3.39 2.50 -14.87
C ASN A 120 -4.19 1.34 -15.51
N ARG A 121 -4.38 0.22 -14.78
CA ARG A 121 -5.17 -0.93 -15.26
C ARG A 121 -6.63 -0.58 -15.51
N LEU A 122 -7.23 0.26 -14.68
CA LEU A 122 -8.63 0.67 -14.85
C LEU A 122 -8.91 1.30 -16.22
N ALA A 123 -7.92 1.99 -16.80
CA ALA A 123 -8.03 2.57 -18.15
C ALA A 123 -8.22 1.53 -19.25
N TYR A 124 -7.71 0.31 -19.05
CA TYR A 124 -7.70 -0.79 -20.02
C TYR A 124 -8.66 -1.93 -19.65
N ALA A 125 -9.33 -1.83 -18.51
CA ALA A 125 -10.31 -2.82 -18.09
C ALA A 125 -11.59 -2.71 -18.93
N PRO A 126 -12.29 -3.82 -19.23
CA PRO A 126 -13.61 -3.78 -19.87
C PRO A 126 -14.66 -3.10 -18.97
N ASP A 127 -15.77 -2.67 -19.59
CA ASP A 127 -16.78 -1.83 -18.93
C ASP A 127 -17.35 -2.46 -17.65
N GLU A 128 -17.58 -3.77 -17.66
CA GLU A 128 -18.11 -4.50 -16.51
C GLU A 128 -17.19 -4.36 -15.29
N GLN A 129 -15.89 -4.55 -15.48
CA GLN A 129 -14.92 -4.50 -14.38
C GLN A 129 -14.71 -3.07 -13.89
N VAL A 130 -14.77 -2.07 -14.77
CA VAL A 130 -14.71 -0.65 -14.40
C VAL A 130 -15.91 -0.28 -13.52
N VAL A 131 -17.12 -0.68 -13.93
CA VAL A 131 -18.35 -0.45 -13.17
C VAL A 131 -18.33 -1.19 -11.84
N ALA A 132 -17.88 -2.45 -11.81
CA ALA A 132 -17.78 -3.24 -10.58
C ALA A 132 -16.83 -2.61 -9.55
N VAL A 133 -15.68 -2.08 -9.98
CA VAL A 133 -14.76 -1.35 -9.09
C VAL A 133 -15.43 -0.11 -8.50
N MET A 134 -16.15 0.66 -9.32
CA MET A 134 -16.82 1.87 -8.83
C MET A 134 -17.98 1.56 -7.89
N GLN A 135 -18.75 0.48 -8.12
CA GLN A 135 -19.77 0.03 -7.17
C GLN A 135 -19.19 -0.24 -5.78
N VAL A 136 -18.03 -0.90 -5.73
CA VAL A 136 -17.37 -1.14 -4.44
C VAL A 136 -16.79 0.15 -3.85
N ASN A 137 -16.27 1.06 -4.65
CA ASN A 137 -15.82 2.37 -4.15
C ASN A 137 -16.97 3.14 -3.48
N VAL A 138 -18.17 3.14 -4.06
CA VAL A 138 -19.36 3.73 -3.44
C VAL A 138 -19.70 3.03 -2.12
N ALA A 139 -19.66 1.70 -2.07
CA ALA A 139 -19.89 0.94 -0.83
C ALA A 139 -18.85 1.26 0.26
N GLN A 140 -17.59 1.50 -0.12
CA GLN A 140 -16.54 1.93 0.81
C GLN A 140 -16.82 3.34 1.36
N ILE A 141 -17.20 4.28 0.50
CA ILE A 141 -17.59 5.65 0.92
C ILE A 141 -18.75 5.58 1.92
N GLU A 142 -19.78 4.78 1.61
CA GLU A 142 -20.95 4.59 2.47
C GLU A 142 -20.57 3.99 3.83
N ALA A 143 -19.73 2.94 3.83
CA ALA A 143 -19.27 2.31 5.06
C ALA A 143 -18.48 3.27 5.96
N VAL A 144 -17.60 4.09 5.38
CA VAL A 144 -16.85 5.08 6.15
C VAL A 144 -17.77 6.20 6.65
N GLN A 145 -18.70 6.67 5.82
CA GLN A 145 -19.63 7.74 6.20
C GLN A 145 -20.54 7.32 7.36
N GLN A 146 -20.95 6.05 7.43
CA GLN A 146 -21.72 5.51 8.56
C GLN A 146 -20.98 5.64 9.90
N VAL A 147 -19.65 5.68 9.88
CA VAL A 147 -18.84 5.94 11.09
C VAL A 147 -18.77 7.43 11.39
N SER A 148 -18.41 8.25 10.40
CA SER A 148 -18.34 9.71 10.54
C SER A 148 -18.22 10.40 9.18
N ASP A 149 -18.90 11.54 9.04
CA ASP A 149 -18.74 12.42 7.88
C ASP A 149 -17.28 12.93 7.76
N ASP A 150 -16.61 13.23 8.89
CA ASP A 150 -15.19 13.62 8.90
C ASP A 150 -14.29 12.49 8.38
N ALA A 151 -14.54 11.26 8.81
CA ALA A 151 -13.79 10.10 8.35
C ALA A 151 -13.98 9.88 6.83
N CYS A 152 -15.20 10.08 6.34
CA CYS A 152 -15.51 9.96 4.92
C CYS A 152 -14.83 11.06 4.09
N TYR A 153 -14.82 12.30 4.56
CA TYR A 153 -14.09 13.39 3.89
C TYR A 153 -12.60 13.08 3.81
N ARG A 154 -11.99 12.62 4.91
CA ARG A 154 -10.57 12.22 4.98
C ARG A 154 -10.24 10.98 4.14
N PHE A 155 -11.22 10.08 3.94
CA PHE A 155 -11.10 8.93 3.06
C PHE A 155 -11.06 9.35 1.59
N LEU A 156 -11.93 10.29 1.19
CA LEU A 156 -11.98 10.84 -0.16
C LEU A 156 -10.78 11.73 -0.47
N PHE A 157 -10.33 12.53 0.52
CA PHE A 157 -9.31 13.57 0.34
C PHE A 157 -8.22 13.51 1.42
N PRO A 158 -7.41 12.44 1.45
CA PRO A 158 -6.35 12.28 2.45
C PRO A 158 -5.33 13.42 2.41
N GLU A 159 -5.08 14.03 1.25
CA GLU A 159 -4.14 15.15 1.07
C GLU A 159 -4.62 16.48 1.69
N VAL A 160 -5.92 16.62 1.98
CA VAL A 160 -6.48 17.89 2.49
C VAL A 160 -6.52 17.93 4.01
N LYS A 161 -7.00 16.84 4.64
CA LYS A 161 -7.25 16.79 6.10
C LYS A 161 -6.56 15.60 6.78
N GLY A 162 -5.62 14.96 6.09
CA GLY A 162 -4.94 13.76 6.52
C GLY A 162 -5.82 12.51 6.34
N GLY A 163 -5.24 11.41 5.87
CA GLY A 163 -5.95 10.16 5.63
C GLY A 163 -6.47 9.45 6.89
N ILE A 164 -7.27 8.41 6.67
CA ILE A 164 -7.71 7.45 7.70
C ILE A 164 -7.05 6.09 7.46
N ASN A 165 -7.14 5.18 8.44
CA ASN A 165 -6.84 3.76 8.20
C ASN A 165 -8.13 3.03 7.79
N PRO A 166 -8.33 2.68 6.50
CA PRO A 166 -9.59 2.11 6.04
C PRO A 166 -9.86 0.70 6.59
N THR A 167 -8.81 -0.05 6.94
CA THR A 167 -8.94 -1.43 7.47
C THR A 167 -9.65 -1.50 8.82
N LYS A 168 -9.68 -0.38 9.57
CA LYS A 168 -10.36 -0.28 10.87
C LYS A 168 -11.82 0.15 10.75
N LEU A 169 -12.21 0.78 9.65
CA LEU A 169 -13.52 1.42 9.50
C LEU A 169 -14.43 0.69 8.50
N ILE A 170 -13.86 0.06 7.48
CA ILE A 170 -14.62 -0.60 6.42
C ILE A 170 -14.84 -2.07 6.79
N PRO A 171 -16.08 -2.58 6.71
CA PRO A 171 -16.38 -3.99 6.96
C PRO A 171 -15.54 -4.93 6.10
N GLN A 172 -15.14 -6.07 6.68
CA GLN A 172 -14.34 -7.08 5.98
C GLN A 172 -15.02 -7.63 4.72
N THR A 173 -16.36 -7.65 4.69
CA THR A 173 -17.14 -8.03 3.51
C THR A 173 -16.93 -7.07 2.35
N VAL A 174 -16.97 -5.75 2.60
CA VAL A 174 -16.72 -4.70 1.60
C VAL A 174 -15.25 -4.73 1.15
N MET A 175 -14.32 -4.94 2.09
CA MET A 175 -12.89 -5.11 1.76
C MET A 175 -12.63 -6.33 0.85
N SER A 176 -13.29 -7.45 1.13
CA SER A 176 -13.17 -8.67 0.32
C SER A 176 -13.75 -8.47 -1.09
N GLN A 177 -14.88 -7.77 -1.20
CA GLN A 177 -15.45 -7.38 -2.49
C GLN A 177 -14.51 -6.46 -3.28
N ARG A 178 -13.85 -5.52 -2.60
CA ARG A 178 -12.86 -4.63 -3.22
C ARG A 178 -11.70 -5.41 -3.81
N ILE A 179 -11.13 -6.34 -3.02
CA ILE A 179 -10.03 -7.19 -3.49
C ILE A 179 -10.48 -8.02 -4.71
N LYS A 180 -11.69 -8.59 -4.68
CA LYS A 180 -12.23 -9.37 -5.80
C LYS A 180 -12.40 -8.51 -7.06
N ALA A 181 -12.97 -7.31 -6.93
CA ALA A 181 -13.17 -6.40 -8.04
C ALA A 181 -11.82 -5.95 -8.64
N ASP A 182 -10.85 -5.59 -7.79
CA ASP A 182 -9.51 -5.18 -8.22
C ASP A 182 -8.79 -6.32 -8.95
N VAL A 183 -8.83 -7.55 -8.44
CA VAL A 183 -8.22 -8.72 -9.08
C VAL A 183 -8.84 -8.99 -10.44
N ALA A 184 -10.18 -8.99 -10.53
CA ALA A 184 -10.88 -9.20 -11.79
C ALA A 184 -10.54 -8.11 -12.81
N MET A 185 -10.55 -6.86 -12.38
CA MET A 185 -10.17 -5.69 -13.19
C MET A 185 -8.73 -5.80 -13.69
N MET A 186 -7.78 -6.06 -12.81
CA MET A 186 -6.36 -6.16 -13.18
C MET A 186 -6.09 -7.31 -14.15
N ARG A 187 -6.75 -8.45 -13.98
CA ARG A 187 -6.65 -9.59 -14.92
C ARG A 187 -7.24 -9.24 -16.29
N ALA A 188 -8.42 -8.62 -16.33
CA ALA A 188 -9.11 -8.27 -17.58
C ALA A 188 -8.45 -7.09 -18.33
N ALA A 189 -7.72 -6.22 -17.62
CA ALA A 189 -7.01 -5.09 -18.18
C ALA A 189 -5.65 -5.44 -18.83
N TRP A 190 -5.31 -6.73 -18.90
CA TRP A 190 -4.02 -7.21 -19.39
C TRP A 190 -4.17 -8.16 -20.56
N GLY A 191 -3.17 -8.17 -21.45
CA GLY A 191 -3.15 -9.02 -22.64
C GLY A 191 -3.63 -8.32 -23.91
N PRO A 192 -3.73 -9.06 -25.03
CA PRO A 192 -4.07 -8.51 -26.34
C PRO A 192 -5.51 -7.97 -26.42
N ASP A 193 -6.42 -8.55 -25.63
CA ASP A 193 -7.85 -8.24 -25.67
C ASP A 193 -8.28 -7.14 -24.67
N LYS A 194 -7.31 -6.41 -24.12
CA LYS A 194 -7.60 -5.30 -23.19
C LYS A 194 -8.41 -4.20 -23.89
N HIS A 195 -9.22 -3.48 -23.12
CA HIS A 195 -9.99 -2.35 -23.63
C HIS A 195 -9.07 -1.24 -24.15
N ILE A 196 -9.45 -0.64 -25.27
CA ILE A 196 -8.76 0.52 -25.85
C ILE A 196 -9.77 1.66 -25.94
N VAL A 197 -9.56 2.67 -25.11
CA VAL A 197 -10.43 3.86 -25.09
C VAL A 197 -10.34 4.60 -26.42
N THR A 198 -11.48 4.71 -27.10
CA THR A 198 -11.59 5.43 -28.38
C THR A 198 -11.85 6.92 -28.17
N SER A 199 -11.60 7.75 -29.19
CA SER A 199 -11.92 9.17 -29.12
C SER A 199 -13.43 9.44 -28.98
N GLU A 200 -14.26 8.60 -29.60
CA GLU A 200 -15.72 8.67 -29.50
C GLU A 200 -16.18 8.36 -28.07
N GLU A 201 -15.65 7.31 -27.45
CA GLU A 201 -15.93 6.98 -26.04
C GLU A 201 -15.59 8.15 -25.12
N ARG A 202 -14.43 8.81 -25.32
CA ARG A 202 -14.05 9.98 -24.52
C ARG A 202 -15.04 11.13 -24.69
N GLN A 203 -15.46 11.42 -25.92
CA GLN A 203 -16.42 12.50 -26.19
C GLN A 203 -17.78 12.19 -25.56
N HIS A 204 -18.27 10.96 -25.70
CA HIS A 204 -19.51 10.50 -25.06
C HIS A 204 -19.42 10.57 -23.53
N ALA A 205 -18.31 10.12 -22.94
CA ALA A 205 -18.08 10.21 -21.50
C ALA A 205 -18.12 11.66 -21.00
N GLN A 206 -17.51 12.61 -21.73
CA GLN A 206 -17.56 14.04 -21.38
C GLN A 206 -18.99 14.60 -21.42
N LEU A 207 -19.76 14.25 -22.46
CA LEU A 207 -21.14 14.69 -22.60
C LEU A 207 -22.02 14.10 -21.50
N SER A 208 -21.91 12.80 -21.23
CA SER A 208 -22.68 12.12 -20.18
C SER A 208 -22.29 12.63 -18.78
N ALA A 209 -20.99 12.88 -18.52
CA ALA A 209 -20.55 13.50 -17.26
C ALA A 209 -21.17 14.89 -17.06
N ARG A 210 -21.20 15.73 -18.10
CA ARG A 210 -21.84 17.06 -18.02
C ARG A 210 -23.33 16.94 -17.68
N LYS A 211 -24.05 15.98 -18.28
CA LYS A 211 -25.47 15.73 -17.96
C LYS A 211 -25.65 15.32 -16.50
N VAL A 212 -24.81 14.42 -15.99
CA VAL A 212 -24.85 14.01 -14.57
C VAL A 212 -24.65 15.21 -13.65
N ILE A 213 -23.63 16.05 -13.90
CA ILE A 213 -23.39 17.25 -13.11
C ILE A 213 -24.55 18.24 -13.18
N GLN A 214 -25.14 18.46 -14.36
CA GLN A 214 -26.30 19.34 -14.53
C GLN A 214 -27.50 18.88 -13.71
N MET A 215 -27.77 17.57 -13.64
CA MET A 215 -28.85 17.01 -12.81
C MET A 215 -28.63 17.24 -11.31
N MET A 216 -27.39 17.46 -10.87
CA MET A 216 -27.04 17.67 -9.47
C MET A 216 -27.11 19.15 -9.04
N VAL A 217 -27.22 20.09 -10.00
CA VAL A 217 -27.28 21.55 -9.73
C VAL A 217 -28.40 21.94 -8.75
N PRO A 218 -29.65 21.42 -8.89
CA PRO A 218 -30.73 21.80 -7.97
C PRO A 218 -30.46 21.43 -6.50
N THR A 219 -29.75 20.32 -6.26
CA THR A 219 -29.47 19.81 -4.91
C THR A 219 -28.22 20.45 -4.30
N TYR A 220 -27.16 20.60 -5.10
CA TYR A 220 -25.84 20.96 -4.57
C TYR A 220 -25.43 22.41 -4.86
N GLY A 221 -25.99 23.05 -5.90
CA GLY A 221 -25.70 24.43 -6.26
C GLY A 221 -24.19 24.73 -6.29
N GLN A 222 -23.76 25.75 -5.55
CA GLN A 222 -22.34 26.15 -5.44
C GLN A 222 -21.44 25.06 -4.82
N ASN A 223 -21.98 24.10 -4.06
CA ASN A 223 -21.19 23.02 -3.49
C ASN A 223 -20.66 22.05 -4.56
N LEU A 224 -21.14 22.11 -5.82
CA LEU A 224 -20.53 21.39 -6.94
C LEU A 224 -19.07 21.79 -7.19
N GLU A 225 -18.65 22.98 -6.78
CA GLU A 225 -17.25 23.41 -6.89
C GLU A 225 -16.29 22.53 -6.07
N ILE A 226 -16.80 21.77 -5.09
CA ILE A 226 -16.01 20.81 -4.30
C ILE A 226 -15.46 19.68 -5.18
N LEU A 227 -16.14 19.33 -6.27
CA LEU A 227 -15.64 18.33 -7.23
C LEU A 227 -14.34 18.77 -7.92
N ASN A 228 -14.15 20.08 -8.08
CA ASN A 228 -12.96 20.67 -8.69
C ASN A 228 -11.91 21.06 -7.64
N ASP A 229 -12.34 21.60 -6.49
CA ASP A 229 -11.47 21.94 -5.37
C ASP A 229 -11.99 21.34 -4.07
N PRO A 230 -11.48 20.16 -3.66
CA PRO A 230 -11.90 19.49 -2.44
C PRO A 230 -11.75 20.32 -1.17
N ARG A 231 -10.84 21.31 -1.14
CA ARG A 231 -10.60 22.17 0.04
C ARG A 231 -11.82 23.02 0.39
N LYS A 232 -12.67 23.34 -0.59
CA LYS A 232 -13.95 24.04 -0.38
C LYS A 232 -14.96 23.20 0.44
N GLY A 233 -14.69 21.91 0.60
CA GLY A 233 -15.49 20.99 1.40
C GLY A 233 -14.96 20.73 2.81
N ALA A 234 -13.83 21.32 3.22
CA ALA A 234 -13.13 20.97 4.46
C ALA A 234 -13.93 21.20 5.77
N GLU A 235 -14.95 22.06 5.72
CA GLU A 235 -15.90 22.33 6.81
C GLU A 235 -17.35 21.94 6.43
N LYS A 236 -17.49 21.14 5.37
CA LYS A 236 -18.77 20.72 4.78
C LYS A 236 -18.78 19.21 4.55
N GLU A 237 -18.15 18.45 5.43
CA GLU A 237 -17.80 17.04 5.24
C GLU A 237 -19.02 16.19 4.86
N LYS A 238 -20.14 16.39 5.54
CA LYS A 238 -21.41 15.69 5.22
C LYS A 238 -21.90 15.99 3.81
N ILE A 239 -21.87 17.26 3.41
CA ILE A 239 -22.28 17.70 2.07
C ILE A 239 -21.35 17.10 1.03
N THR A 240 -20.03 17.13 1.28
CA THR A 240 -19.02 16.56 0.40
C THR A 240 -19.19 15.06 0.22
N CYS A 241 -19.41 14.32 1.30
CA CYS A 241 -19.63 12.87 1.24
C CYS A 241 -20.91 12.51 0.48
N ASN A 242 -22.01 13.23 0.73
CA ASN A 242 -23.24 13.03 -0.04
C ASN A 242 -23.05 13.38 -1.52
N LEU A 243 -22.35 14.48 -1.81
CA LEU A 243 -22.04 14.91 -3.17
C LEU A 243 -21.30 13.81 -3.95
N TYR A 244 -20.22 13.24 -3.41
CA TYR A 244 -19.45 12.19 -4.08
C TYR A 244 -20.23 10.90 -4.22
N LYS A 245 -20.98 10.50 -3.19
CA LYS A 245 -21.82 9.30 -3.24
C LYS A 245 -22.91 9.44 -4.30
N ASP A 246 -23.61 10.57 -4.33
CA ASP A 246 -24.68 10.81 -5.31
C ASP A 246 -24.13 10.97 -6.72
N LEU A 247 -22.95 11.59 -6.90
CA LEU A 247 -22.26 11.65 -8.18
C LEU A 247 -22.05 10.24 -8.73
N TRP A 248 -21.41 9.37 -7.97
CA TRP A 248 -21.09 8.03 -8.45
C TRP A 248 -22.31 7.14 -8.57
N ARG A 249 -23.33 7.29 -7.72
CA ARG A 249 -24.63 6.60 -7.90
C ARG A 249 -25.34 7.02 -9.17
N ASN A 250 -25.34 8.31 -9.50
CA ASN A 250 -25.92 8.81 -10.75
C ASN A 250 -25.15 8.31 -11.98
N VAL A 251 -23.81 8.25 -11.90
CA VAL A 251 -22.98 7.65 -12.96
C VAL A 251 -23.30 6.17 -13.12
N LEU A 252 -23.38 5.41 -12.02
CA LEU A 252 -23.67 3.97 -12.02
C LEU A 252 -25.10 3.63 -12.47
N ALA A 253 -26.01 4.60 -12.48
CA ALA A 253 -27.38 4.45 -12.98
C ALA A 253 -27.49 4.60 -14.52
N LEU A 254 -26.43 5.07 -15.19
CA LEU A 254 -26.37 5.18 -16.65
C LEU A 254 -26.19 3.79 -17.31
N PRO A 255 -26.40 3.68 -18.63
CA PRO A 255 -25.96 2.51 -19.39
C PRO A 255 -24.48 2.18 -19.10
N GLN A 256 -24.15 0.89 -19.04
CA GLN A 256 -22.85 0.41 -18.55
C GLN A 256 -21.65 1.04 -19.28
N ASN A 257 -21.75 1.19 -20.61
CA ASN A 257 -20.72 1.80 -21.45
C ASN A 257 -20.52 3.29 -21.14
N GLU A 258 -21.61 4.03 -20.90
CA GLU A 258 -21.53 5.44 -20.51
C GLU A 258 -20.94 5.60 -19.11
N ALA A 259 -21.38 4.77 -18.15
CA ALA A 259 -20.87 4.75 -16.79
C ALA A 259 -19.36 4.44 -16.78
N ALA A 260 -18.94 3.38 -17.48
CA ALA A 260 -17.55 2.98 -17.58
C ALA A 260 -16.69 4.07 -18.21
N GLY A 261 -17.16 4.71 -19.29
CA GLY A 261 -16.46 5.82 -19.93
C GLY A 261 -16.21 7.00 -18.97
N ILE A 262 -17.21 7.40 -18.19
CA ILE A 262 -17.06 8.46 -17.17
C ILE A 262 -16.08 8.03 -16.09
N ILE A 263 -16.21 6.79 -15.57
CA ILE A 263 -15.35 6.27 -14.50
C ILE A 263 -13.89 6.24 -14.95
N ARG A 264 -13.59 5.71 -16.14
CA ARG A 264 -12.23 5.73 -16.71
C ARG A 264 -11.72 7.17 -16.78
N MET A 265 -12.47 8.05 -17.44
CA MET A 265 -12.07 9.45 -17.61
C MET A 265 -11.74 10.13 -16.28
N ALA A 266 -12.58 9.97 -15.26
CA ALA A 266 -12.40 10.63 -13.98
C ALA A 266 -11.32 9.99 -13.10
N MET A 267 -11.20 8.65 -13.12
CA MET A 267 -10.28 7.93 -12.24
C MET A 267 -8.87 7.81 -12.84
N THR A 268 -8.71 7.97 -14.15
CA THR A 268 -7.44 7.84 -14.85
C THR A 268 -6.87 9.17 -15.35
N ALA A 269 -7.60 10.28 -15.20
CA ALA A 269 -7.08 11.61 -15.48
C ALA A 269 -5.85 11.91 -14.59
N GLU A 270 -4.83 12.51 -15.19
CA GLU A 270 -3.65 13.05 -14.49
C GLU A 270 -3.96 14.39 -13.85
#